data_AF-A0A954GSB4-F1
#
_entry.id   AF-A0A954GSB4-F1
#
_cell.length_a   1.000
_cell.length_b   1.000
_cell.length_c   1.000
_cell.angle_alpha   90.00
_cell.angle_beta   90.00
_cell.angle_gamma   90.00
#
_symmetry.space_group_name_H-M   'P 1'
#
loop_
_entity.id
_entity.type
_entity.pdbx_description
1 polymer ?
#
loop_
_entity_poly.entity_id
_entity_poly.type
_entity_poly.pdbx_seq_one_letter_code
_entity_poly.pdbx_strand_id
1 'polypeptide(L)'
;MPAAAVCCNGWSNFESALKHHSPQAAQKLSNYIRSRLAETDYPRYRSRGWTIGSGMVESSAKQLVGLRLKGPGMHWSRAGATALTALRCAHLNGHWHQTWQNLTLTG
;
A
#
# COMPACT_ATOMS: atom_id res chain seq x y z
N MET A 1 18.98 15.89 -15.26
CA MET A 1 18.04 15.24 -16.19
C MET A 1 16.99 14.47 -15.38
N PRO A 2 15.86 15.05 -14.93
CA PRO A 2 14.84 14.26 -14.27
C PRO A 2 13.83 13.70 -15.28
N ALA A 3 13.78 12.37 -15.30
CA ALA A 3 12.66 11.48 -15.58
C ALA A 3 11.61 11.91 -16.63
N ALA A 4 11.61 11.16 -17.73
CA ALA A 4 10.60 11.14 -18.78
C ALA A 4 9.25 10.51 -18.32
N ALA A 5 8.69 10.99 -17.21
CA ALA A 5 7.35 10.64 -16.76
C ALA A 5 6.38 11.73 -17.25
N VAL A 6 5.52 11.35 -18.20
CA VAL A 6 4.58 12.21 -18.94
C VAL A 6 5.28 13.03 -20.04
N CYS A 7 5.36 12.44 -21.24
CA CYS A 7 5.57 13.22 -22.47
C CYS A 7 4.70 14.47 -22.45
N CYS A 8 5.23 15.60 -22.92
CA CYS A 8 4.59 16.92 -22.91
C CYS A 8 3.15 16.97 -23.47
N ASN A 9 2.67 15.92 -24.15
CA ASN A 9 1.32 15.80 -24.69
C ASN A 9 0.33 15.03 -23.77
N GLY A 10 0.80 14.30 -22.76
CA GLY A 10 -0.04 13.49 -21.87
C GLY A 10 -0.76 14.32 -20.79
N TRP A 11 -0.13 15.41 -20.33
CA TRP A 11 -0.68 16.26 -19.27
C TRP A 11 -1.91 17.06 -19.74
N SER A 12 -1.84 17.65 -20.93
CA SER A 12 -2.95 18.40 -21.54
C SER A 12 -4.17 17.51 -21.83
N ASN A 13 -3.93 16.26 -22.20
CA ASN A 13 -4.98 15.26 -22.39
C ASN A 13 -5.64 14.87 -21.06
N PHE A 14 -4.85 14.72 -19.99
CA PHE A 14 -5.34 14.47 -18.64
C PHE A 14 -6.24 15.61 -18.13
N GLU A 15 -5.81 16.86 -18.25
CA GLU A 15 -6.62 18.01 -17.85
C GLU A 15 -7.90 18.13 -18.67
N SER A 16 -7.85 17.79 -19.96
CA SER A 16 -9.05 17.75 -20.80
C SER A 16 -10.02 16.64 -20.38
N ALA A 17 -9.53 15.48 -19.93
CA ALA A 17 -10.39 14.41 -19.41
C ALA A 17 -11.09 14.79 -18.09
N LEU A 18 -10.50 15.69 -17.31
CA LEU A 18 -11.11 16.17 -16.05
C LEU A 18 -12.23 17.20 -16.27
N LYS A 19 -12.41 17.75 -17.48
CA LYS A 19 -13.41 18.79 -17.79
C LYS A 19 -14.85 18.39 -17.51
N HIS A 20 -15.16 17.09 -17.51
CA HIS A 20 -16.51 16.58 -17.24
C HIS A 20 -16.80 16.35 -15.74
N HIS A 21 -15.83 16.58 -14.85
CA HIS A 21 -15.97 16.40 -13.41
C HIS A 21 -16.22 17.72 -12.69
N SER A 22 -16.65 17.64 -11.42
CA SER A 22 -16.72 18.82 -10.55
C SER A 22 -15.39 19.60 -10.57
N PRO A 23 -15.41 20.93 -10.79
CA PRO A 23 -14.19 21.75 -10.87
C PRO A 23 -13.29 21.60 -9.64
N GLN A 24 -13.90 21.48 -8.46
CA GLN A 24 -13.18 21.33 -7.20
C GLN A 24 -12.48 19.96 -7.09
N ALA A 25 -13.14 18.89 -7.53
CA ALA A 25 -12.56 17.55 -7.54
C ALA A 25 -11.41 17.44 -8.57
N ALA A 26 -11.64 18.00 -9.77
CA ALA A 26 -10.64 18.07 -10.82
C ALA A 26 -9.38 18.83 -10.37
N GLN A 27 -9.55 19.99 -9.72
CA GLN A 27 -8.42 20.78 -9.22
C GLN A 27 -7.65 20.05 -8.12
N LYS A 28 -8.34 19.42 -7.17
CA LYS A 28 -7.71 18.63 -6.11
C LYS A 28 -6.87 17.48 -6.67
N LEU A 29 -7.43 16.73 -7.62
CA LEU A 29 -6.73 15.62 -8.26
C LEU A 29 -5.53 16.11 -9.08
N SER A 30 -5.69 17.18 -9.87
CA SER A 30 -4.59 17.76 -10.64
C SER A 30 -3.43 18.18 -9.74
N ASN A 31 -3.72 18.90 -8.64
CA ASN A 31 -2.70 19.30 -7.67
C ASN A 31 -2.01 18.09 -7.02
N TYR A 32 -2.77 17.07 -6.65
CA TYR A 32 -2.22 15.84 -6.08
C TYR A 32 -1.24 15.17 -7.04
N ILE A 33 -1.64 14.94 -8.29
CA ILE A 33 -0.76 14.28 -9.28
C ILE A 33 0.45 15.15 -9.62
N ARG A 34 0.29 16.47 -9.79
CA ARG A 34 1.42 17.39 -10.05
C ARG A 34 2.51 17.25 -9.00
N SER A 35 2.13 17.19 -7.72
CA SER A 35 3.09 17.04 -6.63
C SER A 35 3.83 15.69 -6.62
N ARG A 36 3.33 14.70 -7.38
CA ARG A 36 3.82 13.31 -7.42
C ARG A 36 4.32 12.88 -8.80
N LEU A 37 4.54 13.81 -9.74
CA LEU A 37 4.98 13.47 -11.09
C LEU A 37 6.31 12.69 -11.12
N ALA A 38 7.21 12.93 -10.16
CA ALA A 38 8.44 12.15 -10.03
C ALA A 38 8.19 10.67 -9.66
N GLU A 39 7.03 10.36 -9.09
CA GLU A 39 6.60 9.02 -8.65
C GLU A 39 5.75 8.30 -9.72
N THR A 40 5.58 8.87 -10.92
CA THR A 40 4.76 8.27 -11.99
C THR A 40 5.58 7.73 -13.16
N ASP A 41 6.88 7.46 -12.95
CA ASP A 41 7.75 6.80 -13.94
C ASP A 41 7.46 5.28 -14.05
N TYR A 42 6.20 4.97 -14.37
CA TYR A 42 5.71 3.61 -14.52
C TYR A 42 6.49 2.80 -15.55
N PRO A 43 6.91 3.33 -16.72
CA PRO A 43 7.72 2.56 -17.66
C PRO A 43 9.01 2.04 -17.02
N ARG A 44 9.73 2.89 -16.27
CA ARG A 44 10.93 2.48 -15.54
C ARG A 44 10.62 1.49 -14.41
N TYR A 45 9.51 1.66 -13.70
CA TYR A 45 9.13 0.72 -12.64
C TYR A 45 8.82 -0.66 -13.22
N ARG A 46 8.10 -0.72 -14.34
CA ARG A 46 7.83 -1.99 -15.05
C ARG A 46 9.10 -2.64 -15.56
N SER A 47 10.02 -1.87 -16.16
CA SER A 47 11.29 -2.44 -16.67
C SER A 47 12.19 -2.99 -15.56
N ARG A 48 12.06 -2.47 -14.33
CA ARG A 48 12.73 -2.98 -13.13
C ARG A 48 11.98 -4.13 -12.43
N GLY A 49 10.82 -4.55 -12.94
CA GLY A 49 9.98 -5.56 -12.32
C GLY A 49 9.32 -5.11 -11.01
N TRP A 50 9.24 -3.80 -10.76
CA TRP A 50 8.60 -3.28 -9.54
C TRP A 50 7.09 -3.35 -9.65
N THR A 51 6.44 -3.72 -8.55
CA THR A 51 4.98 -3.75 -8.45
C THR A 51 4.43 -2.34 -8.39
N ILE A 52 3.55 -1.99 -9.33
CA ILE A 52 2.91 -0.67 -9.41
C ILE A 52 1.62 -0.60 -8.58
N GLY A 53 0.99 -1.75 -8.33
CA GLY A 53 -0.25 -1.84 -7.56
C GLY A 53 -0.04 -2.17 -6.09
N SER A 54 -0.91 -1.65 -5.23
CA SER A 54 -1.00 -1.96 -3.80
C SER A 54 -1.65 -3.32 -3.50
N GLY A 55 -2.13 -4.05 -4.51
CA GLY A 55 -2.94 -5.27 -4.31
C GLY A 55 -2.27 -6.35 -3.45
N MET A 56 -0.96 -6.57 -3.59
CA MET A 56 -0.24 -7.52 -2.71
C MET A 56 -0.21 -7.04 -1.25
N VAL A 57 -0.03 -5.73 -1.04
CA VAL A 57 -0.01 -5.10 0.29
C VAL A 57 -1.41 -5.16 0.91
N GLU A 58 -2.46 -4.84 0.17
CA GLU A 58 -3.85 -4.90 0.62
C GLU A 58 -4.28 -6.33 0.95
N SER A 59 -3.92 -7.29 0.11
CA SER A 59 -4.15 -8.71 0.38
C SER A 59 -3.43 -9.16 1.64
N SER A 60 -2.16 -8.77 1.81
CA SER A 60 -1.39 -9.08 3.01
C SER A 60 -2.02 -8.47 4.27
N ALA A 61 -2.46 -7.21 4.22
CA ALA A 61 -3.15 -6.56 5.33
C ALA A 61 -4.48 -7.25 5.67
N LYS A 62 -5.24 -7.69 4.66
CA LYS A 62 -6.47 -8.47 4.85
C LYS A 62 -6.19 -9.80 5.55
N GLN A 63 -5.17 -10.54 5.11
CA GLN A 63 -4.83 -11.86 5.67
C GLN A 63 -4.25 -11.74 7.09
N LEU A 64 -3.28 -10.84 7.29
CA LEU A 64 -2.59 -10.66 8.58
C LEU A 64 -3.53 -10.09 9.64
N VAL A 65 -4.12 -8.92 9.35
CA VAL A 65 -4.89 -8.12 10.31
C VAL A 65 -6.38 -8.42 10.18
N GLY A 66 -6.93 -8.27 8.97
CA GLY A 66 -8.37 -8.30 8.74
C GLY A 66 -9.05 -9.58 9.24
N LEU A 67 -8.47 -10.75 8.95
CA LEU A 67 -9.09 -12.03 9.32
C LEU A 67 -9.12 -12.36 10.82
N ARG A 68 -8.43 -11.59 11.69
CA ARG A 68 -8.33 -11.94 13.13
C ARG A 68 -8.43 -10.80 14.09
N LEU A 69 -8.08 -9.61 13.64
CA LEU A 69 -8.18 -8.39 14.43
C LEU A 69 -9.44 -7.59 14.09
N LYS A 70 -10.18 -7.96 13.03
CA LYS A 70 -11.43 -7.32 12.65
C LYS A 70 -12.57 -8.35 12.69
N GLY A 71 -13.60 -8.07 13.49
CA GLY A 71 -14.78 -8.94 13.63
C GLY A 71 -15.61 -8.57 14.87
N PRO A 72 -16.87 -9.05 14.94
CA PRO A 72 -17.72 -8.80 16.10
C PRO A 72 -17.09 -9.38 17.37
N GLY A 73 -17.11 -8.60 18.46
CA GLY A 73 -16.57 -9.01 19.76
C GLY A 73 -15.04 -9.00 19.86
N MET A 74 -14.30 -8.66 18.81
CA MET A 74 -12.85 -8.60 18.84
C MET A 74 -12.35 -7.29 19.47
N HIS A 75 -11.87 -7.38 20.71
CA HIS A 75 -11.21 -6.28 21.40
C HIS A 75 -9.77 -6.67 21.74
N TRP A 76 -8.84 -5.78 21.40
CA TRP A 76 -7.41 -6.02 21.58
C TRP A 76 -6.78 -4.81 22.24
N SER A 77 -5.92 -5.05 23.23
CA SER A 77 -4.96 -4.03 23.64
C SER A 77 -3.97 -3.80 22.49
N ARG A 78 -3.35 -2.60 22.44
CA ARG A 78 -2.33 -2.30 21.43
C ARG A 78 -1.20 -3.35 21.43
N ALA A 79 -0.70 -3.70 22.61
CA ALA A 79 0.34 -4.73 22.76
C ALA A 79 -0.14 -6.10 22.27
N GLY A 80 -1.37 -6.50 22.62
CA GLY A 80 -1.94 -7.79 22.19
C GLY A 80 -2.16 -7.88 20.68
N ALA A 81 -2.66 -6.80 20.06
CA ALA A 81 -2.82 -6.74 18.60
C ALA A 81 -1.48 -6.83 17.87
N THR A 82 -0.45 -6.13 18.36
CA THR A 82 0.90 -6.18 17.80
C THR A 82 1.50 -7.59 17.92
N ALA A 83 1.45 -8.19 19.11
CA ALA A 83 1.95 -9.54 19.33
C ALA A 83 1.24 -10.57 18.44
N LEU A 84 -0.09 -10.50 18.34
CA LEU A 84 -0.85 -11.42 17.50
C LEU A 84 -0.54 -11.25 16.01
N THR A 85 -0.36 -10.00 15.55
CA THR A 85 0.02 -9.72 14.15
C THR A 85 1.40 -10.31 13.84
N ALA A 86 2.35 -10.19 14.76
CA ALA A 86 3.68 -10.78 14.60
C ALA A 86 3.63 -12.31 14.52
N LEU A 87 2.87 -12.95 15.40
CA LEU A 87 2.64 -14.40 15.37
C LEU A 87 2.01 -14.86 14.06
N ARG A 88 1.03 -14.10 13.54
CA ARG A 88 0.41 -14.40 12.24
C ARG A 88 1.37 -14.22 11.07
N CYS A 89 2.22 -13.20 11.12
CA CYS A 89 3.27 -12.99 10.12
C CYS A 89 4.21 -14.20 10.08
N ALA A 90 4.67 -14.68 11.23
CA ALA A 90 5.48 -15.89 11.33
C ALA A 90 4.77 -17.11 10.76
N HIS A 91 3.48 -17.30 11.08
CA HIS A 91 2.69 -18.42 10.58
C HIS A 91 2.53 -18.40 9.06
N LEU A 92 2.12 -17.27 8.47
CA LEU A 92 1.90 -17.16 7.02
C LEU A 92 3.20 -17.30 6.21
N ASN A 93 4.34 -16.92 6.79
CA ASN A 93 5.65 -17.09 6.17
C ASN A 93 6.28 -18.47 6.44
N GLY A 94 5.60 -19.40 7.11
CA GLY A 94 6.13 -20.73 7.43
C GLY A 94 7.21 -20.74 8.53
N HIS A 95 7.43 -19.62 9.22
CA HIS A 95 8.44 -19.46 10.26
C HIS A 95 7.88 -19.72 11.67
N TRP A 96 6.76 -20.43 11.77
CA TRP A 96 6.07 -20.65 13.05
C TRP A 96 6.98 -21.31 14.08
N HIS A 97 7.61 -22.44 13.72
CA HIS A 97 8.45 -23.21 14.64
C HIS A 97 9.68 -22.42 15.11
N GLN A 98 10.37 -21.74 14.19
CA GLN A 98 11.52 -20.89 14.52
C GLN A 98 11.13 -19.74 15.45
N THR A 99 10.01 -19.07 15.16
CA THR A 99 9.51 -17.96 15.97
C THR A 99 9.14 -18.45 17.38
N TRP A 100 8.48 -19.61 17.47
CA TRP A 100 8.08 -20.21 18.75
C TRP A 100 9.27 -20.63 19.61
N GLN A 101 10.33 -21.17 19.01
CA GLN A 101 11.56 -21.54 19.71
C GLN A 101 12.32 -20.33 20.26
N ASN A 102 12.27 -19.21 19.55
CA ASN A 102 12.97 -17.98 19.93
C ASN A 102 12.12 -17.02 20.77
N LEU A 103 10.86 -17.37 21.05
CA LEU A 103 9.95 -16.58 21.89
C LEU A 103 10.36 -16.74 23.37
N THR A 104 11.26 -15.87 23.82
CA THR A 104 11.54 -15.72 25.24
C THR A 104 10.42 -14.90 25.88
N LEU A 105 9.58 -15.54 26.69
CA LEU A 105 8.61 -14.86 27.54
C LEU A 105 9.36 -14.19 28.69
N THR A 106 9.92 -13.01 28.44
CA THR A 106 10.34 -12.12 29.54
C THR A 106 9.08 -11.59 30.20
N GLY A 107 8.80 -12.09 31.40
CA GLY A 107 7.77 -11.59 32.32
C GLY A 107 8.21 -10.35 33.07
#